data_AF-A0A942BS28-F1
#
_entry.id   AF-A0A942BS28-F1
#
_cell.length_a   1.000
_cell.length_b   1.000
_cell.length_c   1.000
_cell.angle_alpha   90.00
_cell.angle_beta   90.00
_cell.angle_gamma   90.00
#
_symmetry.space_group_name_H-M   'P 1'
#
loop_
_entity.id
_entity.type
_entity.pdbx_description
1 polymer ?
#
loop_
_entity_poly.entity_id
_entity_poly.type
_entity_poly.pdbx_seq_one_letter_code
_entity_poly.pdbx_strand_id
1 'polypeptide(L)'
;MSAGPGGPLQGRFEEGLRFLAAALALELDGRNDQAIVTAACDALRCFIAVLDAAADKHLPDPEGEVARLRDQLEALLAPHQASMDAAHHAVEAARLARDQAAAQLPKLMA
;
A
#
# COMPACT_ATOMS: atom_id res chain seq x y z
N MET A 1 17.82 3.68 21.65
CA MET A 1 16.94 2.56 21.27
C MET A 1 17.35 2.16 19.86
N SER A 2 17.90 0.96 19.72
CA SER A 2 18.62 0.53 18.52
C SER A 2 17.63 0.28 17.38
N ALA A 3 17.58 1.21 16.41
CA ALA A 3 17.01 0.94 15.11
C ALA A 3 17.87 -0.13 14.44
N GLY A 4 17.30 -1.29 14.14
CA GLY A 4 17.97 -2.29 13.29
C GLY A 4 18.34 -1.68 11.93
N PRO A 5 19.17 -2.35 11.13
CA PRO A 5 19.74 -1.79 9.90
C PRO A 5 18.71 -1.46 8.79
N GLY A 6 17.41 -1.64 9.03
CA GLY A 6 16.36 -1.14 8.17
C GLY A 6 15.91 0.25 8.60
N GLY A 7 16.13 1.24 7.73
CA GLY A 7 15.67 2.62 7.96
C GLY A 7 14.14 2.70 8.14
N PRO A 8 13.62 3.87 8.57
CA PRO A 8 12.20 4.07 8.85
C PRO A 8 11.27 3.66 7.68
N LEU A 9 11.74 3.78 6.42
CA LEU A 9 10.99 3.37 5.23
C LEU A 9 10.95 1.84 5.02
N GLN A 10 12.00 1.12 5.38
CA GLN A 10 12.00 -0.34 5.34
C GLN A 10 11.02 -0.89 6.38
N GLY A 11 11.01 -0.31 7.59
CA GLY A 11 10.03 -0.67 8.62
C GLY A 11 8.58 -0.45 8.17
N ARG A 12 8.31 0.67 7.46
CA ARG A 12 7.00 0.94 6.86
C ARG A 12 6.64 -0.07 5.76
N PHE A 13 7.58 -0.42 4.89
CA PHE A 13 7.35 -1.43 3.87
C PHE A 13 7.00 -2.79 4.47
N GLU A 14 7.75 -3.25 5.48
CA GLU A 14 7.46 -4.50 6.20
C GLU A 14 6.11 -4.48 6.92
N GLU A 15 5.73 -3.33 7.50
CA GLU A 15 4.41 -3.13 8.09
C GLU A 15 3.30 -3.23 7.04
N GLY A 16 3.49 -2.62 5.87
CA GLY A 16 2.57 -2.77 4.74
C GLY A 16 2.39 -4.22 4.29
N LEU A 17 3.48 -5.01 4.26
CA LEU A 17 3.40 -6.44 3.96
C LEU A 17 2.56 -7.23 4.97
N ARG A 18 2.65 -6.89 6.27
CA ARG A 18 1.84 -7.54 7.32
C ARG A 18 0.36 -7.27 7.12
N PHE A 19 -0.01 -6.01 6.85
CA PHE A 19 -1.39 -5.63 6.56
C PHE A 19 -1.92 -6.26 5.28
N LEU A 20 -1.12 -6.31 4.22
CA LEU A 20 -1.50 -6.98 2.97
C LEU A 20 -1.73 -8.47 3.19
N ALA A 21 -0.84 -9.14 3.94
CA ALA A 21 -1.03 -10.55 4.28
C ALA A 21 -2.32 -10.79 5.07
N ALA A 22 -2.67 -9.89 5.99
CA ALA A 22 -3.94 -9.95 6.72
C ALA A 22 -5.15 -9.75 5.79
N ALA A 23 -5.10 -8.78 4.87
CA ALA A 23 -6.16 -8.55 3.89
C ALA A 23 -6.39 -9.79 3.00
N LEU A 24 -5.31 -10.43 2.54
CA LEU A 24 -5.39 -11.66 1.74
C LEU A 24 -5.94 -12.85 2.52
N ALA A 25 -5.57 -13.00 3.80
CA ALA A 25 -6.13 -14.05 4.64
C ALA A 25 -7.64 -13.85 4.88
N LEU A 26 -8.07 -12.59 5.04
CA LEU A 26 -9.48 -12.23 5.17
C LEU A 26 -10.26 -12.41 3.86
N GLU A 27 -9.65 -12.12 2.71
CA GLU A 27 -10.21 -12.37 1.37
C GLU A 27 -10.45 -13.86 1.13
N LEU A 28 -9.50 -14.72 1.56
CA LEU A 28 -9.66 -16.17 1.51
C LEU A 28 -10.76 -16.70 2.44
N ASP A 29 -10.97 -16.07 3.60
CA ASP A 29 -12.06 -16.43 4.53
C ASP A 29 -13.43 -15.96 3.99
N GLY A 30 -13.48 -14.81 3.32
CA GLY A 30 -14.67 -14.32 2.59
C GLY A 30 -15.84 -13.87 3.47
N ARG A 31 -15.61 -13.62 4.76
CA ARG A 31 -16.69 -13.35 5.74
C ARG A 31 -16.86 -11.88 6.13
N ASN A 32 -15.88 -11.02 5.84
CA ASN A 32 -15.88 -9.64 6.33
C ASN A 32 -15.17 -8.67 5.38
N ASP A 33 -15.90 -8.19 4.38
CA ASP A 33 -15.44 -7.23 3.38
C ASP A 33 -14.89 -5.94 4.01
N GLN A 34 -15.51 -5.47 5.10
CA GLN A 34 -15.05 -4.28 5.79
C GLN A 34 -13.66 -4.47 6.43
N ALA A 35 -13.40 -5.66 6.99
CA ALA A 35 -12.09 -5.99 7.53
C ALA A 35 -11.03 -6.13 6.43
N ILE A 36 -11.41 -6.70 5.27
CA ILE A 36 -10.53 -6.77 4.08
C ILE A 36 -10.16 -5.36 3.62
N VAL A 37 -11.15 -4.50 3.41
CA VAL A 37 -10.94 -3.10 2.98
C VAL A 37 -10.06 -2.37 3.99
N THR A 38 -10.33 -2.51 5.29
CA THR A 38 -9.54 -1.86 6.34
C THR A 38 -8.07 -2.28 6.28
N ALA A 39 -7.80 -3.59 6.25
CA ALA A 39 -6.45 -4.13 6.18
C ALA A 39 -5.73 -3.73 4.88
N ALA A 40 -6.43 -3.74 3.75
CA ALA A 40 -5.88 -3.31 2.47
C ALA A 40 -5.56 -1.81 2.47
N CYS A 41 -6.42 -0.96 3.03
CA CYS A 41 -6.15 0.47 3.20
C CYS A 41 -4.95 0.74 4.12
N ASP A 42 -4.78 -0.02 5.20
CA ASP A 42 -3.62 0.11 6.08
C ASP A 42 -2.32 -0.30 5.35
N ALA A 43 -2.35 -1.37 4.55
CA ALA A 43 -1.23 -1.76 3.70
C ALA A 43 -0.87 -0.64 2.70
N LEU A 44 -1.88 -0.09 2.04
CA LEU A 44 -1.72 0.99 1.07
C LEU A 44 -1.07 2.23 1.69
N ARG A 45 -1.51 2.67 2.88
CA ARG A 45 -0.91 3.82 3.59
C ARG A 45 0.57 3.61 3.84
N CYS A 46 0.98 2.39 4.19
CA CYS A 46 2.37 2.04 4.39
C CYS A 46 3.20 2.11 3.09
N PHE A 47 2.68 1.59 1.98
CA PHE A 47 3.38 1.63 0.69
C PHE A 47 3.44 3.04 0.09
N ILE A 48 2.37 3.84 0.24
CA ILE A 48 2.36 5.24 -0.18
C ILE A 48 3.43 6.04 0.56
N ALA A 49 3.64 5.82 1.86
CA ALA A 49 4.72 6.50 2.58
C ALA A 49 6.11 6.24 1.99
N VAL A 50 6.33 5.04 1.41
CA VAL A 50 7.58 4.71 0.69
C VAL A 50 7.64 5.43 -0.66
N LEU A 51 6.52 5.48 -1.38
CA LEU A 51 6.42 6.15 -2.68
C LEU A 51 6.54 7.68 -2.57
N ASP A 52 5.92 8.29 -1.57
CA ASP A 52 6.05 9.72 -1.26
C ASP A 52 7.51 10.05 -0.95
N ALA A 53 8.21 9.22 -0.17
CA ALA A 53 9.63 9.40 0.07
C ALA A 53 10.49 9.26 -1.21
N ALA A 54 10.06 8.42 -2.17
CA ALA A 54 10.70 8.34 -3.49
C ALA A 54 10.47 9.62 -4.30
N ALA A 55 9.26 10.15 -4.28
CA ALA A 55 8.90 11.40 -4.93
C ALA A 55 9.68 12.59 -4.33
N ASP A 56 9.82 12.67 -3.00
CA ASP A 56 10.61 13.70 -2.32
C ASP A 56 12.08 13.67 -2.74
N LYS A 57 12.65 12.47 -2.94
CA LYS A 57 14.01 12.29 -3.49
C LYS A 57 14.10 12.55 -5.00
N HIS A 58 13.02 12.98 -5.65
CA HIS A 58 12.92 13.19 -7.10
C HIS A 58 13.31 11.94 -7.89
N LEU A 59 13.06 10.76 -7.33
CA LEU A 59 13.24 9.53 -8.08
C LEU A 59 12.24 9.54 -9.25
N PRO A 60 12.67 9.21 -10.47
CA PRO A 60 11.79 9.23 -11.62
C PRO A 60 10.60 8.28 -11.36
N ASP A 61 9.41 8.85 -11.44
CA ASP A 61 8.13 8.16 -11.58
C ASP A 61 7.70 8.28 -13.06
N PRO A 62 8.32 7.50 -13.96
CA PRO A 62 8.21 7.71 -15.41
C PRO A 62 6.77 7.52 -15.95
N GLU A 63 5.90 6.85 -15.19
CA GLU A 63 4.55 6.51 -15.61
C GLU A 63 3.46 7.29 -14.85
N GLY A 64 3.85 8.15 -13.88
CA GLY A 64 2.91 8.90 -13.03
C GLY A 64 2.08 7.99 -12.13
N GLU A 65 2.64 6.84 -11.79
CA GLU A 65 1.94 5.74 -11.13
C GLU A 65 1.62 6.08 -9.68
N VAL A 66 2.47 6.87 -9.01
CA VAL A 66 2.23 7.30 -7.63
C VAL A 66 1.00 8.20 -7.53
N ALA A 67 0.80 9.09 -8.50
CA ALA A 67 -0.38 9.96 -8.56
C ALA A 67 -1.66 9.15 -8.83
N ARG A 68 -1.62 8.23 -9.81
CA ARG A 68 -2.76 7.33 -10.11
C ARG A 68 -3.13 6.47 -8.91
N LEU A 69 -2.14 5.99 -8.17
CA LEU A 69 -2.36 5.13 -7.02
C LEU A 69 -2.94 5.92 -5.84
N ARG A 70 -2.59 7.20 -5.67
CA ARG A 70 -3.27 8.12 -4.75
C ARG A 70 -4.71 8.38 -5.16
N ASP A 71 -4.99 8.64 -6.42
CA ASP A 71 -6.36 8.86 -6.90
C ASP A 71 -7.24 7.62 -6.69
N GLN A 72 -6.71 6.42 -6.95
CA GLN A 72 -7.38 5.16 -6.66
C GLN A 72 -7.63 4.98 -5.16
N LEU A 73 -6.68 5.36 -4.31
CA LEU A 73 -6.83 5.33 -2.86
C LEU A 73 -7.93 6.27 -2.38
N GLU A 74 -7.95 7.51 -2.86
CA GLU A 74 -8.98 8.49 -2.54
C GLU A 74 -10.37 8.00 -2.98
N ALA A 75 -10.45 7.35 -4.15
CA ALA A 75 -11.68 6.73 -4.63
C ALA A 75 -12.13 5.54 -3.75
N LEU A 76 -11.20 4.72 -3.26
CA LEU A 76 -11.49 3.58 -2.36
C LEU A 76 -11.87 4.02 -0.95
N LEU A 77 -11.31 5.13 -0.46
CA LEU A 77 -11.62 5.72 0.85
C LEU A 77 -12.86 6.61 0.83
N ALA A 78 -13.39 6.94 -0.36
CA ALA A 78 -14.60 7.73 -0.49
C ALA A 78 -15.80 6.95 0.10
N PRO A 79 -16.59 7.56 1.01
CA PRO A 79 -17.59 6.88 1.85
C PRO A 79 -18.84 6.34 1.12
N HIS A 80 -18.79 6.10 -0.20
CA HIS A 80 -19.98 5.82 -1.03
C HIS A 80 -19.95 4.53 -1.85
N GLN A 81 -18.88 3.72 -1.81
CA GLN A 81 -18.79 2.52 -2.66
C GLN A 81 -18.85 1.24 -1.83
N ALA A 82 -20.03 0.95 -1.27
CA ALA A 82 -20.39 -0.40 -0.84
C ALA A 82 -20.67 -1.25 -2.09
N SER A 83 -19.62 -1.58 -2.84
CA SER A 83 -19.68 -2.59 -3.89
C SER A 83 -19.17 -3.91 -3.34
N MET A 84 -19.75 -5.04 -3.77
CA MET A 84 -19.16 -6.38 -3.55
C MET A 84 -17.70 -6.45 -4.00
N ASP A 85 -17.28 -5.56 -4.91
CA ASP A 85 -15.93 -5.53 -5.44
C ASP A 85 -14.99 -4.58 -4.67
N ALA A 86 -15.48 -3.86 -3.65
CA ALA A 86 -14.65 -2.88 -2.91
C ALA A 86 -13.48 -3.57 -2.17
N ALA A 87 -13.73 -4.74 -1.58
CA ALA A 87 -12.70 -5.54 -0.94
C ALA A 87 -11.64 -6.01 -1.95
N HIS A 88 -12.10 -6.54 -3.09
CA HIS A 88 -11.23 -7.00 -4.17
C HIS A 88 -10.37 -5.86 -4.75
N HIS A 89 -11.00 -4.73 -5.09
CA HIS A 89 -10.29 -3.56 -5.60
C HIS A 89 -9.28 -2.99 -4.59
N ALA A 90 -9.61 -2.99 -3.30
CA ALA A 90 -8.69 -2.55 -2.26
C ALA A 90 -7.45 -3.46 -2.18
N VAL A 91 -7.63 -4.78 -2.26
CA VAL A 91 -6.53 -5.74 -2.27
C VAL A 91 -5.66 -5.58 -3.52
N GLU A 92 -6.25 -5.45 -4.71
CA GLU A 92 -5.51 -5.23 -5.94
C GLU A 92 -4.72 -3.92 -5.92
N ALA A 93 -5.32 -2.83 -5.43
CA ALA A 93 -4.61 -1.57 -5.22
C ALA A 93 -3.42 -1.75 -4.28
N ALA A 94 -3.59 -2.47 -3.15
CA ALA A 94 -2.52 -2.74 -2.20
C ALA A 94 -1.39 -3.59 -2.79
N ARG A 95 -1.70 -4.54 -3.69
CA ARG A 95 -0.70 -5.33 -4.43
C ARG A 95 0.09 -4.45 -5.40
N LEU A 96 -0.58 -3.60 -6.17
CA LEU A 96 0.07 -2.67 -7.09
C LEU A 96 1.02 -1.73 -6.33
N ALA A 97 0.54 -1.17 -5.21
CA ALA A 97 1.33 -0.28 -4.37
C ALA A 97 2.56 -0.98 -3.78
N ARG A 98 2.42 -2.24 -3.35
CA ARG A 98 3.55 -3.07 -2.89
C ARG A 98 4.60 -3.19 -3.98
N ASP A 99 4.20 -3.53 -5.20
CA ASP A 99 5.13 -3.79 -6.30
C ASP A 99 5.90 -2.53 -6.70
N GLN A 100 5.21 -1.39 -6.72
CA GLN A 100 5.84 -0.10 -6.95
C GLN A 100 6.77 0.30 -5.80
N ALA A 101 6.32 0.17 -4.55
CA ALA A 101 7.15 0.47 -3.39
C ALA A 101 8.38 -0.44 -3.32
N ALA A 102 8.25 -1.72 -3.66
CA ALA A 102 9.36 -2.67 -3.73
C ALA A 102 10.40 -2.27 -4.80
N ALA A 103 9.95 -1.71 -5.94
CA ALA A 103 10.84 -1.24 -6.99
C ALA A 103 11.61 0.04 -6.60
N GLN A 104 11.03 0.89 -5.75
CA GLN A 104 11.65 2.14 -5.31
C GLN A 104 12.48 2.00 -4.03
N LEU A 105 12.11 1.10 -3.12
CA LEU A 105 12.75 0.95 -1.81
C LEU A 105 14.28 0.74 -1.88
N PRO A 106 14.84 -0.11 -2.77
CA PRO A 106 16.29 -0.23 -2.89
C PRO A 106 16.97 1.08 -3.30
N LYS A 107 16.34 1.88 -4.17
CA LYS A 107 16.87 3.17 -4.63
C LYS A 107 16.83 4.23 -3.53
N LEU A 108 15.89 4.10 -2.59
CA LEU A 108 15.79 4.97 -1.42
C LEU A 108 16.85 4.69 -0.36
N MET A 109 17.36 3.45 -0.34
CA MET A 109 18.37 2.96 0.60
C MET A 109 19.81 3.07 0.07
N ALA A 110 19.97 3.28 -1.24
CA ALA A 110 21.24 3.62 -1.88
C ALA A 110 21.65 5.07 -1.57
#